data_AF-A0A356VX50-F1
#
_entry.id   AF-A0A356VX50-F1
#
_cell.length_a   1.000
_cell.length_b   1.000
_cell.length_c   1.000
_cell.angle_alpha   90.00
_cell.angle_beta   90.00
_cell.angle_gamma   90.00
#
_symmetry.space_group_name_H-M   'P 1'
#
loop_
_entity.id
_entity.type
_entity.pdbx_description
1 polymer ?
#
loop_
_entity_poly.entity_id
_entity_poly.type
_entity_poly.pdbx_seq_one_letter_code
_entity_poly.pdbx_strand_id
1 'polypeptide(L)'
;NLHPLQMPWLNRKEFYKTFNDQKLTSLRTWLYQTKTKQAEFIYQQFLNNIQQKRTQLSSEQKKLFDKNFTKILQAKNGVYALVDYANFKGLGFNAKEQYQGKGWGLFEVILAMDTALIKDQGILFSFIDSGKQRLKIRTELAPESKNEQRWIPGWFNRLDSYSTENQN
;
A
#
# COMPACT_ATOMS: atom_id res chain seq x y z
N ASN A 1 -6.37 -3.30 -31.46
CA ASN A 1 -5.78 -4.28 -30.53
C ASN A 1 -4.74 -3.61 -29.65
N LEU A 2 -5.03 -3.47 -28.35
CA LEU A 2 -4.06 -3.06 -27.34
C LEU A 2 -3.45 -4.34 -26.77
N HIS A 3 -2.15 -4.57 -26.95
CA HIS A 3 -1.45 -5.65 -26.26
C HIS A 3 -1.23 -5.24 -24.80
N PRO A 4 -1.68 -6.02 -23.80
CA PRO A 4 -1.82 -5.58 -22.40
C PRO A 4 -0.51 -5.22 -21.66
N LEU A 5 0.65 -5.30 -22.31
CA LEU A 5 1.97 -5.00 -21.73
C LEU A 5 2.82 -4.04 -22.58
N GLN A 6 2.30 -3.55 -23.72
CA GLN A 6 2.96 -2.49 -24.48
C GLN A 6 2.41 -1.14 -24.03
N MET A 7 3.24 -0.35 -23.35
CA MET A 7 2.90 1.04 -23.04
C MET A 7 2.72 1.79 -24.38
N PRO A 8 1.51 2.31 -24.69
CA PRO A 8 1.25 2.88 -26.01
C PRO A 8 2.04 4.15 -26.32
N TRP A 9 2.68 4.73 -25.31
CA TRP A 9 3.44 5.96 -25.39
C TRP A 9 4.85 5.73 -24.86
N LEU A 10 5.85 6.21 -25.59
CA LEU A 10 7.25 6.05 -25.24
C LEU A 10 7.69 6.92 -24.06
N ASN A 11 7.01 8.06 -23.85
CA ASN A 11 7.33 9.00 -22.79
C ASN A 11 6.14 9.90 -22.43
N ARG A 12 6.30 10.66 -21.35
CA ARG A 12 5.31 11.63 -20.84
C ARG A 12 4.86 12.65 -21.90
N LYS A 13 5.79 13.18 -22.70
CA LYS A 13 5.49 14.20 -23.72
C LYS A 13 4.55 13.63 -24.79
N GLU A 14 4.83 12.43 -25.29
CA GLU A 14 3.98 11.75 -26.27
C GLU A 14 2.62 11.36 -25.68
N PHE A 15 2.56 10.96 -24.41
CA PHE A 15 1.28 10.74 -23.73
C PHE A 15 0.40 12.00 -23.74
N TYR A 16 0.96 13.16 -23.34
CA TYR A 16 0.19 14.41 -23.28
C TYR A 16 -0.19 14.97 -24.65
N LYS A 17 0.59 14.73 -25.70
CA LYS A 17 0.18 15.10 -27.07
C LYS A 17 -1.14 14.45 -27.46
N THR A 18 -1.32 13.19 -27.07
CA THR A 18 -2.52 12.42 -27.39
C THR A 18 -3.64 12.59 -26.36
N PHE A 19 -3.55 13.55 -25.44
CA PHE A 19 -4.48 13.66 -24.29
C PHE A 19 -5.94 13.80 -24.71
N ASN A 20 -6.19 14.47 -25.83
CA ASN A 20 -7.54 14.66 -26.38
C ASN A 20 -7.87 13.67 -27.52
N ASP A 21 -6.93 12.80 -27.90
CA ASP A 21 -7.13 11.86 -28.98
C ASP A 21 -8.16 10.79 -28.59
N GLN A 22 -8.83 10.24 -29.59
CA GLN A 22 -9.89 9.25 -29.40
C GLN A 22 -9.40 8.05 -28.56
N LYS A 23 -8.18 7.57 -28.78
CA LYS A 23 -7.63 6.40 -28.07
C LYS A 23 -7.50 6.63 -26.56
N LEU A 24 -6.93 7.75 -26.14
CA LEU A 24 -6.74 8.06 -24.71
C LEU A 24 -8.06 8.50 -24.05
N THR A 25 -8.95 9.14 -24.81
CA THR A 25 -10.33 9.41 -24.38
C THR A 25 -11.09 8.11 -24.12
N SER A 26 -11.09 7.16 -25.05
CA SER A 26 -11.72 5.85 -24.87
C SER A 26 -11.15 5.07 -23.69
N LEU A 27 -9.83 5.12 -23.47
CA LEU A 27 -9.21 4.49 -22.30
C LEU A 27 -9.69 5.11 -20.98
N ARG A 28 -9.72 6.45 -20.89
CA ARG A 28 -10.23 7.15 -19.69
C ARG A 28 -11.70 6.85 -19.43
N THR A 29 -12.53 6.83 -20.49
CA THR A 29 -13.94 6.46 -20.40
C THR A 29 -14.10 5.03 -19.91
N TRP A 30 -13.36 4.07 -20.47
CA TRP A 30 -13.40 2.67 -20.03
C TRP A 30 -12.97 2.52 -18.57
N LEU A 31 -11.87 3.17 -18.15
CA LEU A 31 -11.40 3.16 -16.77
C LEU A 31 -12.46 3.74 -15.82
N TYR A 32 -13.08 4.85 -16.20
CA TYR A 32 -14.13 5.48 -15.41
C TYR A 32 -15.39 4.60 -15.30
N GLN A 33 -15.82 4.00 -16.41
CA GLN A 33 -17.00 3.12 -16.46
C GLN A 33 -16.79 1.80 -15.71
N THR A 34 -15.56 1.30 -15.65
CA THR A 34 -15.24 0.02 -15.00
C THR A 34 -14.64 0.16 -13.60
N LYS A 35 -14.54 1.38 -13.06
CA LYS A 35 -13.87 1.67 -11.77
C LYS A 35 -14.35 0.79 -10.62
N THR A 36 -15.65 0.50 -10.55
CA THR A 36 -16.22 -0.37 -9.51
C THR A 36 -15.73 -1.81 -9.63
N LYS A 37 -15.74 -2.38 -10.85
CA LYS A 37 -15.23 -3.73 -11.12
C LYS A 37 -13.72 -3.83 -10.88
N GLN A 38 -12.98 -2.78 -11.23
CA GLN A 38 -11.54 -2.71 -10.96
C GLN A 38 -11.27 -2.69 -9.45
N ALA A 39 -12.00 -1.87 -8.68
CA ALA A 39 -11.86 -1.82 -7.23
C ALA A 39 -12.19 -3.16 -6.57
N GLU A 40 -13.27 -3.82 -7.01
CA GLU A 40 -13.63 -5.16 -6.54
C GLU A 40 -12.54 -6.19 -6.86
N PHE A 41 -12.04 -6.22 -8.10
CA PHE A 41 -10.97 -7.13 -8.49
C PHE A 41 -9.69 -6.90 -7.68
N ILE A 42 -9.28 -5.64 -7.49
CA ILE A 42 -8.10 -5.28 -6.68
C ILE A 42 -8.29 -5.77 -5.24
N TYR A 43 -9.47 -5.57 -4.65
CA TYR A 43 -9.75 -5.99 -3.28
C TYR A 43 -9.76 -7.52 -3.14
N GLN A 44 -10.38 -8.25 -4.07
CA GLN A 44 -10.37 -9.72 -4.06
C GLN A 44 -8.95 -10.28 -4.22
N GLN A 45 -8.17 -9.74 -5.16
CA GLN A 45 -6.78 -10.13 -5.33
C GLN A 45 -5.95 -9.83 -4.08
N PHE A 46 -6.19 -8.69 -3.44
CA PHE A 46 -5.56 -8.34 -2.17
C PHE A 46 -5.86 -9.38 -1.09
N LEU A 47 -7.13 -9.74 -0.87
CA LEU A 47 -7.52 -10.75 0.12
C LEU A 47 -6.89 -12.12 -0.16
N ASN A 48 -6.88 -12.56 -1.42
CA ASN A 48 -6.23 -13.82 -1.81
C ASN A 48 -4.74 -13.82 -1.49
N ASN A 49 -4.05 -12.71 -1.81
CA ASN A 49 -2.63 -12.58 -1.52
C ASN A 49 -2.36 -12.52 0.00
N ILE A 50 -3.24 -11.87 0.78
CA ILE A 50 -3.16 -11.92 2.25
C ILE A 50 -3.23 -13.37 2.71
N GLN A 51 -4.28 -14.12 2.34
CA GLN A 51 -4.45 -15.52 2.78
C GLN A 51 -3.22 -16.39 2.48
N GLN A 52 -2.66 -16.29 1.28
CA GLN A 52 -1.45 -17.02 0.91
C GLN A 52 -0.26 -16.60 1.79
N LYS A 53 -0.05 -15.29 1.96
CA LYS A 53 1.08 -14.75 2.72
C LYS A 53 1.00 -15.05 4.21
N ARG A 54 -0.21 -15.15 4.78
CA ARG A 54 -0.46 -15.54 6.18
C ARG A 54 0.10 -16.91 6.54
N THR A 55 0.31 -17.80 5.57
CA THR A 55 0.91 -19.12 5.82
C THR A 55 2.34 -19.05 6.36
N GLN A 56 3.05 -17.94 6.13
CA GLN A 56 4.43 -17.70 6.58
C GLN A 56 4.53 -17.28 8.05
N LEU A 57 3.41 -16.99 8.70
CA LEU A 57 3.37 -16.55 10.10
C LEU A 57 3.32 -17.73 11.07
N SER A 58 3.96 -17.58 12.24
CA SER A 58 3.75 -18.46 13.39
C SER A 58 2.31 -18.37 13.92
N SER A 59 1.88 -19.34 14.72
CA SER A 59 0.52 -19.35 15.29
C SER A 59 0.22 -18.11 16.15
N GLU A 60 1.21 -17.60 16.89
CA GLU A 60 1.08 -16.40 17.70
C GLU A 60 0.99 -15.14 16.81
N GLN A 61 1.86 -15.04 15.80
CA GLN A 61 1.82 -13.96 14.82
C GLN A 61 0.50 -13.93 14.05
N LYS A 62 -0.06 -15.10 13.70
CA LYS A 62 -1.37 -15.18 13.05
C LYS A 62 -2.47 -14.55 13.90
N LYS A 63 -2.52 -14.88 15.19
CA LYS A 63 -3.50 -14.32 16.14
C LYS A 63 -3.37 -12.81 16.25
N LEU A 64 -2.15 -12.30 16.42
CA LEU A 64 -1.89 -10.87 16.50
C LEU A 64 -2.27 -10.14 15.20
N PHE A 65 -1.84 -10.70 14.06
CA PHE A 65 -2.14 -10.16 12.75
C PHE A 65 -3.65 -10.09 12.51
N ASP A 66 -4.40 -11.18 12.76
CA ASP A 66 -5.86 -11.20 12.57
C ASP A 66 -6.56 -10.14 13.41
N LYS A 67 -6.20 -10.06 14.69
CA LYS A 67 -6.76 -9.06 15.60
C LYS A 67 -6.58 -7.64 15.06
N ASN A 68 -5.38 -7.29 14.62
CA ASN A 68 -5.08 -5.95 14.13
C ASN A 68 -5.69 -5.71 12.74
N PHE A 69 -5.55 -6.67 11.83
CA PHE A 69 -6.09 -6.61 10.47
C PHE A 69 -7.61 -6.45 10.46
N THR A 70 -8.35 -7.23 11.26
CA THR A 70 -9.81 -7.10 11.38
C THR A 70 -10.21 -5.73 11.92
N LYS A 71 -9.50 -5.20 12.93
CA LYS A 71 -9.78 -3.85 13.45
C LYS A 71 -9.54 -2.77 12.40
N ILE A 72 -8.46 -2.89 11.61
CA ILE A 72 -8.21 -1.95 10.51
C ILE A 72 -9.32 -2.06 9.47
N LEU A 73 -9.68 -3.28 9.04
CA LEU A 73 -10.77 -3.49 8.07
C LEU A 73 -12.10 -2.86 8.49
N GLN A 74 -12.39 -2.84 9.80
CA GLN A 74 -13.60 -2.23 10.36
C GLN A 74 -13.51 -0.70 10.50
N ALA A 75 -12.32 -0.12 10.43
CA ALA A 75 -12.16 1.32 10.51
C ALA A 75 -12.64 2.00 9.23
N LYS A 76 -13.18 3.21 9.37
CA LYS A 76 -13.39 4.13 8.23
C LYS A 76 -12.05 4.30 7.50
N ASN A 77 -12.04 4.16 6.17
CA ASN A 77 -10.83 4.12 5.32
C ASN A 77 -9.89 2.91 5.49
N GLY A 78 -10.23 1.92 6.32
CA GLY A 78 -9.40 0.75 6.59
C GLY A 78 -8.99 -0.04 5.36
N VAL A 79 -9.96 -0.40 4.52
CA VAL A 79 -9.72 -1.14 3.26
C VAL A 79 -8.80 -0.34 2.34
N TYR A 80 -9.03 0.97 2.22
CA TYR A 80 -8.18 1.85 1.42
C TYR A 80 -6.75 1.86 1.94
N ALA A 81 -6.52 2.07 3.24
CA ALA A 81 -5.19 2.09 3.84
C ALA A 81 -4.43 0.77 3.62
N LEU A 82 -5.10 -0.37 3.82
CA LEU A 82 -4.50 -1.70 3.64
C LEU A 82 -4.09 -1.97 2.19
N VAL A 83 -5.01 -1.72 1.25
CA VAL A 83 -4.76 -1.95 -0.18
C VAL A 83 -3.71 -0.97 -0.72
N ASP A 84 -3.81 0.31 -0.35
CA ASP A 84 -2.86 1.34 -0.77
C ASP A 84 -1.45 1.05 -0.27
N TYR A 85 -1.29 0.70 1.02
CA TYR A 85 0.01 0.36 1.58
C TYR A 85 0.62 -0.88 0.92
N ALA A 86 -0.19 -1.92 0.68
CA ALA A 86 0.27 -3.12 -0.02
C ALA A 86 0.73 -2.82 -1.45
N ASN A 87 0.01 -1.96 -2.18
CA ASN A 87 0.42 -1.53 -3.53
C ASN A 87 1.66 -0.63 -3.50
N PHE A 88 1.84 0.13 -2.43
CA PHE A 88 2.94 1.06 -2.26
C PHE A 88 4.26 0.39 -1.83
N LYS A 89 4.21 -0.54 -0.88
CA LYS A 89 5.38 -1.17 -0.25
C LYS A 89 5.44 -2.68 -0.32
N GLY A 90 4.45 -3.30 -0.95
CA GLY A 90 4.32 -4.75 -1.01
C GLY A 90 3.71 -5.33 0.27
N LEU A 91 3.45 -6.63 0.22
CA LEU A 91 2.89 -7.35 1.36
C LEU A 91 3.92 -7.64 2.45
N GLY A 92 5.22 -7.66 2.12
CA GLY A 92 6.28 -8.02 3.07
C GLY A 92 6.86 -9.41 2.81
N PHE A 93 7.73 -9.88 3.71
CA PHE A 93 8.42 -11.18 3.63
C PHE A 93 9.00 -11.52 2.24
N ASN A 94 9.45 -10.51 1.52
CA ASN A 94 10.23 -10.67 0.31
C ASN A 94 11.66 -10.31 0.67
N ALA A 95 12.60 -11.24 0.54
CA ALA A 95 14.00 -11.00 0.92
C ALA A 95 14.64 -9.82 0.17
N LYS A 96 14.12 -9.46 -1.02
CA LYS A 96 14.57 -8.29 -1.78
C LYS A 96 14.02 -6.96 -1.23
N GLU A 97 13.01 -7.02 -0.37
CA GLU A 97 12.34 -5.86 0.25
C GLU A 97 12.61 -5.83 1.76
N GLN A 98 13.83 -6.20 2.14
CA GLN A 98 14.32 -6.18 3.51
C GLN A 98 15.75 -5.66 3.54
N TYR A 99 16.10 -4.94 4.59
CA TYR A 99 17.48 -4.69 4.96
C TYR A 99 17.76 -5.38 6.29
N GLN A 100 18.80 -6.20 6.35
CA GLN A 100 19.20 -6.93 7.55
C GLN A 100 18.04 -7.73 8.20
N GLY A 101 17.20 -8.36 7.38
CA GLY A 101 16.02 -9.12 7.83
C GLY A 101 14.85 -8.26 8.34
N LYS A 102 14.94 -6.92 8.25
CA LYS A 102 13.85 -6.00 8.60
C LYS A 102 13.11 -5.56 7.33
N GLY A 103 11.90 -6.07 7.14
CA GLY A 103 11.00 -5.68 6.05
C GLY A 103 10.14 -4.46 6.36
N TRP A 104 9.57 -3.85 5.33
CA TRP A 104 8.68 -2.70 5.46
C TRP A 104 7.34 -2.93 4.76
N GLY A 105 6.99 -4.20 4.50
CA GLY A 105 5.73 -4.54 3.88
C GLY A 105 4.58 -4.52 4.88
N LEU A 106 3.38 -4.70 4.33
CA LEU A 106 2.14 -4.62 5.11
C LEU A 106 2.12 -5.54 6.34
N PHE A 107 2.63 -6.77 6.21
CA PHE A 107 2.66 -7.72 7.31
C PHE A 107 3.57 -7.27 8.45
N GLU A 108 4.77 -6.77 8.14
CA GLU A 108 5.67 -6.24 9.17
C GLU A 108 5.08 -5.01 9.86
N VAL A 109 4.34 -4.17 9.15
CA VAL A 109 3.62 -3.02 9.75
C VAL A 109 2.53 -3.50 10.70
N ILE A 110 1.65 -4.40 10.28
CA ILE A 110 0.52 -4.86 11.11
C ILE A 110 1.01 -5.58 12.38
N LEU A 111 2.09 -6.37 12.26
CA LEU A 111 2.68 -7.08 13.39
C LEU A 111 3.42 -6.16 14.37
N ALA A 112 3.91 -5.00 13.91
CA ALA A 112 4.64 -4.05 14.73
C ALA A 112 3.76 -2.96 15.36
N MET A 113 2.44 -2.98 15.12
CA MET A 113 1.53 -1.97 15.68
C MET A 113 1.54 -1.96 17.19
N ASP A 114 1.78 -0.79 17.77
CA ASP A 114 1.54 -0.56 19.20
C ASP A 114 0.04 -0.34 19.45
N THR A 115 -0.57 -1.31 20.11
CA THR A 115 -2.00 -1.26 20.44
C THR A 115 -2.34 -0.30 21.59
N ALA A 116 -1.34 0.21 22.33
CA ALA A 116 -1.57 1.25 23.34
C ALA A 116 -2.11 2.54 22.70
N LEU A 117 -1.61 2.91 21.52
CA LEU A 117 -2.01 4.10 20.76
C LEU A 117 -3.48 4.06 20.28
N ILE A 118 -4.10 2.87 20.22
CA ILE A 118 -5.49 2.72 19.77
C ILE A 118 -6.45 3.49 20.69
N LYS A 119 -6.15 3.55 21.99
CA LYS A 119 -7.03 4.19 22.99
C LYS A 119 -7.15 5.70 22.77
N ASP A 120 -6.09 6.33 22.26
CA ASP A 120 -6.00 7.78 22.18
C ASP A 120 -6.47 8.31 20.82
N GLN A 121 -6.17 7.60 19.72
CA GLN A 121 -6.36 8.12 18.36
C GLN A 121 -6.96 7.11 17.36
N GLY A 122 -7.28 5.89 17.81
CA GLY A 122 -7.88 4.84 16.99
C GLY A 122 -6.88 3.96 16.22
N ILE A 123 -7.39 2.87 15.63
CA ILE A 123 -6.58 1.81 15.01
C ILE A 123 -5.74 2.29 13.81
N LEU A 124 -6.26 3.23 13.02
CA LEU A 124 -5.53 3.74 11.85
C LEU A 124 -4.32 4.58 12.25
N PHE A 125 -4.39 5.31 13.38
CA PHE A 125 -3.22 6.03 13.87
C PHE A 125 -2.09 5.06 14.23
N SER A 126 -2.38 3.96 14.93
CA SER A 126 -1.39 2.91 15.21
C SER A 126 -0.82 2.26 13.94
N PHE A 127 -1.65 2.11 12.89
CA PHE A 127 -1.20 1.57 11.60
C PHE A 127 -0.27 2.55 10.87
N ILE A 128 -0.63 3.83 10.83
CA ILE A 128 0.16 4.92 10.25
C ILE A 128 1.50 5.04 10.97
N ASP A 129 1.49 5.10 12.30
CA ASP A 129 2.70 5.22 13.11
C ASP A 129 3.65 4.02 12.89
N SER A 130 3.12 2.79 12.97
CA SER A 130 3.91 1.58 12.65
C SER A 130 4.50 1.65 11.24
N GLY A 131 3.70 2.07 10.25
CA GLY A 131 4.16 2.27 8.88
C GLY A 131 5.32 3.27 8.79
N LYS A 132 5.21 4.43 9.45
CA LYS A 132 6.26 5.45 9.51
C LYS A 132 7.52 4.92 10.17
N GLN A 133 7.39 4.19 11.27
CA GLN A 133 8.52 3.56 11.98
C GLN A 133 9.24 2.54 11.09
N ARG A 134 8.52 1.65 10.39
CA ARG A 134 9.14 0.68 9.46
C ARG A 134 9.87 1.37 8.32
N LEU A 135 9.33 2.48 7.81
CA LEU A 135 9.97 3.26 6.74
C LEU A 135 11.20 4.03 7.23
N LYS A 136 11.19 4.51 8.47
CA LYS A 136 12.38 5.12 9.10
C LYS A 136 13.49 4.08 9.30
N ILE A 137 13.16 2.91 9.86
CA ILE A 137 14.11 1.79 10.01
C ILE A 137 14.69 1.39 8.64
N ARG A 138 13.84 1.35 7.60
CA ARG A 138 14.32 1.09 6.24
C ARG A 138 15.38 2.09 5.80
N THR A 139 15.20 3.40 6.03
CA THR A 139 16.18 4.39 5.60
C THR A 139 17.45 4.37 6.44
N GLU A 140 17.33 4.05 7.73
CA GLU A 140 18.48 3.84 8.63
C GLU A 140 19.33 2.63 8.22
N LEU A 141 18.69 1.56 7.73
CA LEU A 141 19.36 0.33 7.30
C LEU A 141 19.73 0.31 5.81
N ALA A 142 19.35 1.33 5.04
CA ALA A 142 19.61 1.38 3.61
C ALA A 142 21.09 1.67 3.33
N PRO A 143 21.66 1.09 2.25
CA PRO A 143 23.00 1.49 1.79
C PRO A 143 23.06 3.00 1.50
N GLU A 144 24.12 3.67 1.93
CA GLU A 144 24.29 5.13 1.78
C GLU A 144 24.12 5.59 0.31
N SER A 145 24.60 4.78 -0.64
CA SER A 145 24.50 5.04 -2.08
C SER A 145 23.07 5.20 -2.59
N LYS A 146 22.05 4.67 -1.89
CA LYS A 146 20.64 4.80 -2.28
C LYS A 146 19.99 6.09 -1.81
N ASN A 147 20.55 6.75 -0.79
CA ASN A 147 20.04 7.99 -0.19
C ASN A 147 18.51 7.97 -0.02
N GLU A 148 17.97 6.92 0.61
CA GLU A 148 16.52 6.71 0.69
C GLU A 148 15.81 7.72 1.62
N GLN A 149 16.56 8.39 2.50
CA GLN A 149 16.04 9.40 3.44
C GLN A 149 15.26 10.51 2.74
N ARG A 150 15.65 10.89 1.52
CA ARG A 150 14.97 11.92 0.71
C ARG A 150 13.49 11.61 0.43
N TRP A 151 13.07 10.35 0.53
CA TRP A 151 11.71 9.93 0.25
C TRP A 151 10.77 10.00 1.46
N ILE A 152 11.31 10.10 2.68
CA ILE A 152 10.55 10.10 3.93
C ILE A 152 9.41 11.13 3.93
N PRO A 153 9.62 12.40 3.53
CA PRO A 153 8.53 13.38 3.52
C PRO A 153 7.34 12.93 2.65
N GLY A 154 7.61 12.46 1.43
CA GLY A 154 6.55 12.01 0.52
C GLY A 154 5.87 10.71 0.99
N TRP A 155 6.63 9.81 1.62
CA TRP A 155 6.07 8.59 2.19
C TRP A 155 5.16 8.92 3.38
N PHE A 156 5.59 9.78 4.30
CA PHE A 156 4.81 10.13 5.48
C PHE A 156 3.52 10.85 5.11
N ASN A 157 3.58 11.80 4.16
CA ASN A 157 2.39 12.46 3.64
C ASN A 157 1.36 11.47 3.07
N ARG A 158 1.83 10.40 2.39
CA ARG A 158 0.95 9.33 1.90
C ARG A 158 0.30 8.53 3.03
N LEU A 159 1.05 8.22 4.10
CA LEU A 159 0.49 7.48 5.23
C LEU A 159 -0.51 8.34 6.01
N ASP A 160 -0.24 9.64 6.16
CA ASP A 160 -1.12 10.57 6.87
C ASP A 160 -2.50 10.73 6.20
N SER A 161 -2.58 10.50 4.88
CA SER A 161 -3.87 10.54 4.18
C SER A 161 -4.81 9.39 4.52
N TYR A 162 -4.35 8.37 5.27
CA TYR A 162 -5.22 7.27 5.70
C TYR A 162 -6.18 7.69 6.82
N SER A 163 -5.76 8.65 7.66
CA SER A 163 -6.59 9.21 8.73
C SER A 163 -7.42 10.43 8.30
N THR A 164 -7.15 11.01 7.12
CA THR A 164 -7.94 12.13 6.61
C THR A 164 -9.23 11.64 5.98
N GLU A 165 -10.34 12.32 6.25
CA GLU A 165 -11.57 12.12 5.51
C GLU A 165 -11.35 12.59 4.06
N ASN A 166 -11.36 11.67 3.10
CA ASN A 166 -11.52 12.07 1.71
C ASN A 166 -12.94 12.61 1.58
N GLN A 167 -13.08 13.93 1.55
CA GLN A 167 -14.28 14.59 1.04
C GLN A 167 -14.34 14.28 -0.47
N ASN A 168 -15.04 13.20 -0.82
CA ASN A 168 -15.50 12.94 -2.19
C ASN A 168 -17.02 12.83 -2.16
#